data_AF-A0A357HY53-F1
#
_entry.id   AF-A0A357HY53-F1
#
_cell.length_a   1.000
_cell.length_b   1.000
_cell.length_c   1.000
_cell.angle_alpha   90.00
_cell.angle_beta   90.00
_cell.angle_gamma   90.00
#
_symmetry.space_group_name_H-M   'P 1'
#
loop_
_entity.id
_entity.type
_entity.pdbx_description
1 polymer ?
#
loop_
_entity_poly.entity_id
_entity_poly.type
_entity_poly.pdbx_seq_one_letter_code
_entity_poly.pdbx_strand_id
1 'polypeptide(L)'
;MIQIQSLSRNYGDFKAVDKVSFEIGKGEVVGLLGHNGAGKTTIMKMITGYLEPTSGEIRVDDLQVGRDTRAIQARIGYLPENCPVWPEMTVIEYLEYQANLQGVSEIQIQECVAEAIRRTALGEKATAPIQTLSRGYRQRVGVAQAILHKPDIIILDEPTNGLDPTQIFQMRELIRDLAKSATVIISTHILQEVQAVCERVLIMRQGKLVVDSRIEDLQTGRQLRVTVNNEQAAGYLGRVAGVSAVHKVETVDELSSYLLDAKGDTAPEVVAAITEAGDKLYRLHPETRNLETVFAEVNRGEAALA
;
A
#
# COMPACT_ATOMS: atom_id res chain seq x y z
N MET A 1 -2.47 -4.60 17.56
CA MET A 1 -3.33 -5.25 16.53
C MET A 1 -4.40 -4.25 16.19
N ILE A 2 -4.57 -3.93 14.91
CA ILE A 2 -5.63 -3.05 14.43
C ILE A 2 -6.67 -3.95 13.74
N GLN A 3 -7.93 -3.85 14.13
CA GLN A 3 -9.02 -4.63 13.55
C GLN A 3 -10.06 -3.68 12.97
N ILE A 4 -10.41 -3.92 11.72
CA ILE A 4 -11.45 -3.17 11.00
C ILE A 4 -12.54 -4.16 10.59
N GLN A 5 -13.78 -3.89 11.00
CA GLN A 5 -14.90 -4.78 10.71
C GLN A 5 -16.05 -4.02 10.03
N SER A 6 -16.37 -4.47 8.80
CA SER A 6 -17.48 -3.95 7.98
C SER A 6 -17.54 -2.43 7.89
N LEU A 7 -16.38 -1.79 7.85
CA LEU A 7 -16.22 -0.35 7.90
C LEU A 7 -16.82 0.30 6.66
N SER A 8 -17.71 1.28 6.87
CA SER A 8 -18.35 2.01 5.78
C SER A 8 -18.41 3.51 6.08
N ARG A 9 -18.30 4.32 5.04
CA ARG A 9 -18.45 5.77 5.09
C ARG A 9 -19.24 6.27 3.90
N ASN A 10 -20.38 6.91 4.19
CA ASN A 10 -21.27 7.49 3.20
C ASN A 10 -21.25 9.03 3.28
N TYR A 11 -21.31 9.67 2.12
CA TYR A 11 -21.51 11.11 1.95
C TYR A 11 -22.76 11.30 1.08
N GLY A 12 -23.93 11.39 1.73
CA GLY A 12 -25.20 11.27 1.04
C GLY A 12 -25.30 9.92 0.33
N ASP A 13 -25.55 9.94 -0.98
CA ASP A 13 -25.66 8.73 -1.81
C ASP A 13 -24.30 8.15 -2.22
N PHE A 14 -23.20 8.90 -2.02
CA PHE A 14 -21.86 8.45 -2.38
C PHE A 14 -21.23 7.61 -1.26
N LYS A 15 -20.95 6.33 -1.55
CA LYS A 15 -20.20 5.45 -0.65
C LYS A 15 -18.70 5.58 -0.89
N ALA A 16 -18.00 6.29 0.00
CA ALA A 16 -16.54 6.41 -0.07
C ALA A 16 -15.81 5.13 0.37
N VAL A 17 -16.40 4.41 1.33
CA VAL A 17 -15.93 3.10 1.81
C VAL A 17 -17.15 2.22 2.04
N ASP A 18 -17.14 0.97 1.56
CA ASP A 18 -18.27 0.03 1.59
C ASP A 18 -17.85 -1.32 2.17
N LYS A 19 -18.19 -1.55 3.44
CA LYS A 19 -18.03 -2.80 4.20
C LYS A 19 -16.61 -3.40 4.18
N VAL A 20 -15.60 -2.56 4.28
CA VAL A 20 -14.20 -3.00 4.31
C VAL A 20 -13.88 -3.67 5.64
N SER A 21 -13.23 -4.84 5.58
CA SER A 21 -12.76 -5.57 6.78
C SER A 21 -11.36 -6.09 6.55
N PHE A 22 -10.47 -5.87 7.51
CA PHE A 22 -9.11 -6.42 7.53
C PHE A 22 -8.50 -6.25 8.91
N GLU A 23 -7.39 -6.95 9.16
CA GLU A 23 -6.64 -6.87 10.41
C GLU A 23 -5.16 -6.62 10.11
N ILE A 24 -4.50 -5.85 10.97
CA ILE A 24 -3.06 -5.55 10.88
C ILE A 24 -2.39 -5.96 12.19
N GLY A 25 -1.37 -6.81 12.06
CA GLY A 25 -0.55 -7.29 13.17
C GLY A 25 0.38 -6.22 13.75
N LYS A 26 0.96 -6.51 14.93
CA LYS A 26 1.99 -5.65 15.53
C LYS A 26 3.30 -5.81 14.76
N GLY A 27 3.95 -4.69 14.43
CA GLY A 27 5.21 -4.66 13.67
C GLY A 27 5.08 -4.88 12.17
N GLU A 28 3.86 -5.01 11.63
CA GLU A 28 3.65 -5.16 10.19
C GLU A 28 3.85 -3.84 9.44
N VAL A 29 4.37 -3.93 8.21
CA VAL A 29 4.38 -2.82 7.23
C VAL A 29 3.38 -3.11 6.13
N VAL A 30 2.27 -2.38 6.14
CA VAL A 30 1.12 -2.63 5.25
C VAL A 30 0.92 -1.45 4.30
N GLY A 31 0.87 -1.76 3.01
CA GLY A 31 0.57 -0.80 1.95
C GLY A 31 -0.90 -0.84 1.54
N LEU A 32 -1.64 0.24 1.77
CA LEU A 32 -2.96 0.48 1.20
C LEU A 32 -2.80 1.08 -0.20
N LEU A 33 -2.96 0.25 -1.23
CA LEU A 33 -2.77 0.60 -2.63
C LEU A 33 -4.12 0.87 -3.32
N GLY A 34 -4.18 1.87 -4.20
CA GLY A 34 -5.40 2.14 -4.97
C GLY A 34 -5.35 3.46 -5.71
N HIS A 35 -6.20 3.64 -6.70
CA HIS A 35 -6.31 4.91 -7.44
C HIS A 35 -6.81 6.07 -6.56
N ASN A 36 -6.71 7.30 -7.06
CA ASN A 36 -7.29 8.46 -6.39
C ASN A 36 -8.81 8.34 -6.32
N GLY A 37 -9.37 8.49 -5.12
CA GLY A 37 -10.80 8.25 -4.88
C GLY A 37 -11.18 6.79 -4.57
N ALA A 38 -10.21 5.87 -4.43
CA ALA A 38 -10.50 4.49 -4.03
C ALA A 38 -10.94 4.33 -2.56
N GLY A 39 -10.89 5.40 -1.75
CA GLY A 39 -11.28 5.40 -0.33
C GLY A 39 -10.11 5.35 0.67
N LYS A 40 -8.85 5.36 0.19
CA LYS A 40 -7.64 5.23 1.02
C LYS A 40 -7.57 6.27 2.15
N THR A 41 -7.56 7.55 1.79
CA THR A 41 -7.53 8.67 2.75
C THR A 41 -8.72 8.66 3.69
N THR A 42 -9.90 8.22 3.23
CA THR A 42 -11.09 8.08 4.08
C THR A 42 -10.89 7.01 5.14
N ILE A 43 -10.32 5.86 4.78
CA ILE A 43 -9.94 4.80 5.74
C ILE A 43 -8.90 5.33 6.73
N MET A 44 -7.83 5.99 6.26
CA MET A 44 -6.79 6.55 7.15
C MET A 44 -7.39 7.52 8.18
N LYS A 45 -8.27 8.42 7.74
CA LYS A 45 -8.97 9.37 8.63
C LYS A 45 -9.89 8.69 9.63
N MET A 46 -10.51 7.56 9.27
CA MET A 46 -11.33 6.80 10.21
C MET A 46 -10.49 6.07 11.25
N ILE A 47 -9.36 5.47 10.85
CA ILE A 47 -8.45 4.79 11.78
C ILE A 47 -7.88 5.77 12.81
N THR A 48 -7.54 6.99 12.39
CA THR A 48 -7.02 8.04 13.29
C THR A 48 -8.09 8.69 14.18
N GLY A 49 -9.36 8.33 13.99
CA GLY A 49 -10.48 8.96 14.68
C GLY A 49 -10.76 10.40 14.24
N TYR A 50 -10.15 10.87 13.15
CA TYR A 50 -10.43 12.19 12.56
C TYR A 50 -11.80 12.23 11.87
N LEU A 51 -12.27 11.07 11.41
CA LEU A 51 -13.56 10.90 10.76
C LEU A 51 -14.30 9.72 11.38
N GLU A 52 -15.55 9.92 11.80
CA GLU A 52 -16.36 8.81 12.30
C GLU A 52 -16.91 7.94 11.15
N PRO A 53 -16.90 6.61 11.30
CA PRO A 53 -17.55 5.73 10.33
C PRO A 53 -19.06 5.94 10.33
N THR A 54 -19.68 5.71 9.17
CA THR A 54 -21.16 5.63 9.09
C THR A 54 -21.67 4.32 9.70
N SER A 55 -20.92 3.23 9.53
CA SER A 55 -21.17 1.94 10.15
C SER A 55 -19.90 1.10 10.21
N GLY A 56 -19.93 0.04 11.02
CA GLY A 56 -18.77 -0.81 11.27
C GLY A 56 -17.97 -0.32 12.48
N GLU A 57 -16.90 -1.03 12.80
CA GLU A 57 -16.07 -0.73 13.96
C GLU A 57 -14.57 -0.80 13.63
N ILE A 58 -13.80 0.00 14.39
CA ILE A 58 -12.34 0.01 14.37
C ILE A 58 -11.87 -0.20 15.81
N ARG A 59 -11.02 -1.20 16.01
CA ARG A 59 -10.39 -1.51 17.29
C ARG A 59 -8.87 -1.49 17.18
N VAL A 60 -8.22 -1.04 18.24
CA VAL A 60 -6.77 -1.06 18.40
C VAL A 60 -6.46 -1.76 19.73
N ASP A 61 -6.02 -3.00 19.65
CA ASP A 61 -5.97 -3.94 20.77
C ASP A 61 -7.34 -4.01 21.48
N ASP A 62 -7.42 -3.61 22.75
CA ASP A 62 -8.62 -3.59 23.59
C ASP A 62 -9.44 -2.29 23.49
N LEU A 63 -8.94 -1.30 22.74
CA LEU A 63 -9.56 0.02 22.60
C LEU A 63 -10.43 0.11 21.35
N GLN A 64 -11.52 0.90 21.42
CA GLN A 64 -12.42 1.11 20.28
C GLN A 64 -12.48 2.59 19.85
N VAL A 65 -12.34 2.86 18.56
CA VAL A 65 -12.52 4.22 18.00
C VAL A 65 -13.96 4.69 18.24
N GLY A 66 -14.12 5.94 18.66
CA GLY A 66 -15.38 6.53 19.14
C GLY A 66 -15.40 6.58 20.67
N ARG A 67 -15.25 5.44 21.34
CA ARG A 67 -15.24 5.35 22.82
C ARG A 67 -13.90 5.78 23.41
N ASP A 68 -12.82 5.24 22.87
CA ASP A 68 -11.46 5.35 23.42
C ASP A 68 -10.54 6.17 22.50
N THR A 69 -11.13 7.02 21.66
CA THR A 69 -10.44 7.74 20.57
C THR A 69 -9.18 8.46 21.03
N ARG A 70 -9.20 9.13 22.19
CA ARG A 70 -8.02 9.84 22.71
C ARG A 70 -6.87 8.90 23.09
N ALA A 71 -7.19 7.75 23.69
CA ALA A 71 -6.19 6.76 24.05
C ALA A 71 -5.57 6.10 22.80
N ILE A 72 -6.39 5.89 21.76
CA ILE A 72 -5.92 5.42 20.45
C ILE A 72 -5.06 6.49 19.76
N GLN A 73 -5.45 7.77 19.78
CA GLN A 73 -4.69 8.85 19.17
C GLN A 73 -3.31 9.05 19.82
N ALA A 74 -3.20 8.83 21.13
CA ALA A 74 -1.91 8.86 21.83
C ALA A 74 -0.94 7.74 21.40
N ARG A 75 -1.44 6.74 20.66
CA ARG A 75 -0.68 5.61 20.11
C ARG A 75 -0.37 5.74 18.63
N ILE A 76 -0.99 6.72 17.94
CA ILE A 76 -0.92 6.87 16.49
C ILE A 76 -0.13 8.13 16.12
N GLY A 77 0.97 7.93 15.40
CA GLY A 77 1.60 8.97 14.60
C GLY A 77 0.92 9.08 13.24
N TYR A 78 0.42 10.26 12.87
CA TYR A 78 -0.26 10.46 11.59
C TYR A 78 0.40 11.56 10.73
N LEU A 79 0.74 11.18 9.50
CA LEU A 79 1.09 12.09 8.42
C LEU A 79 -0.06 12.12 7.41
N PRO A 80 -0.85 13.22 7.34
CA PRO A 80 -1.86 13.41 6.30
C PRO A 80 -1.21 13.75 4.95
N GLU A 81 -1.93 13.49 3.86
CA GLU A 81 -1.51 13.82 2.49
C GLU A 81 -1.09 15.30 2.35
N ASN A 82 -1.90 16.19 2.90
CA ASN A 82 -1.59 17.61 3.01
C ASN A 82 -1.03 17.90 4.40
N CYS A 83 0.30 17.98 4.52
CA CYS A 83 0.99 18.23 5.77
C CYS A 83 0.64 19.62 6.35
N PRO A 84 -0.08 19.72 7.49
CA PRO A 84 -0.50 20.99 8.07
C PRO A 84 0.65 21.55 8.93
N VAL A 85 1.61 22.21 8.27
CA VAL A 85 2.74 22.87 8.93
C VAL A 85 2.49 24.37 9.08
N TRP A 86 3.02 24.99 10.13
CA TRP A 86 3.05 26.44 10.29
C TRP A 86 4.26 27.01 9.53
N PRO A 87 4.06 27.70 8.38
CA PRO A 87 5.17 28.02 7.48
C PRO A 87 6.19 29.00 8.06
N GLU A 88 5.75 29.86 8.99
CA GLU A 88 6.57 30.91 9.61
C GLU A 88 7.46 30.40 10.75
N MET A 89 7.14 29.24 11.33
CA MET A 89 7.94 28.64 12.41
C MET A 89 9.19 27.98 11.84
N THR A 90 10.26 27.95 12.61
CA THR A 90 11.39 27.06 12.33
C THR A 90 11.01 25.60 12.59
N VAL A 91 11.78 24.67 12.02
CA VAL A 91 11.53 23.23 12.22
C VAL A 91 11.57 22.85 13.70
N ILE A 92 12.56 23.32 14.46
CA ILE A 92 12.67 23.04 15.90
C ILE A 92 11.46 23.59 16.66
N GLU A 93 11.13 24.87 16.47
CA GLU A 93 10.00 25.50 17.19
C GLU A 93 8.68 24.77 16.89
N TYR A 94 8.48 24.38 15.63
CA TYR A 94 7.30 23.60 15.23
C TYR A 94 7.25 22.25 15.95
N LEU A 95 8.37 21.51 15.97
CA LEU A 95 8.42 20.19 16.60
C LEU A 95 8.29 20.27 18.12
N GLU A 96 8.87 21.28 18.77
CA GLU A 96 8.69 21.53 20.21
C GLU A 96 7.23 21.84 20.52
N TYR A 97 6.58 22.67 19.70
CA TYR A 97 5.16 22.97 19.85
C TYR A 97 4.28 21.72 19.68
N GLN A 98 4.55 20.90 18.65
CA GLN A 98 3.80 19.66 18.44
C GLN A 98 4.04 18.63 19.55
N ALA A 99 5.26 18.53 20.10
CA ALA A 99 5.55 17.65 21.22
C ALA A 99 4.72 18.02 22.46
N ASN A 100 4.60 19.31 22.75
CA ASN A 100 3.73 19.81 23.83
C ASN A 100 2.26 19.43 23.59
N LEU A 101 1.73 19.64 22.37
CA LEU A 101 0.35 19.29 22.04
C LEU A 101 0.07 17.79 22.14
N GLN A 102 1.06 16.96 21.84
CA GLN A 102 0.96 15.50 21.95
C GLN A 102 1.16 14.97 23.38
N GLY A 103 1.36 15.86 24.36
CA GLY A 103 1.49 15.47 25.78
C GLY A 103 2.85 14.89 26.13
N VAL A 104 3.90 15.14 25.34
CA VAL A 104 5.28 14.80 25.71
C VAL A 104 5.66 15.62 26.94
N SER A 105 6.22 14.96 27.96
CA SER A 105 6.59 15.67 29.20
C SER A 105 7.68 16.71 28.93
N GLU A 106 7.63 17.87 29.59
CA GLU A 106 8.54 18.99 29.37
C GLU A 106 10.03 18.59 29.45
N ILE A 107 10.36 17.69 30.38
CA ILE A 107 11.72 17.17 30.58
C ILE A 107 12.20 16.33 29.38
N GLN A 108 11.28 15.71 28.63
CA GLN A 108 11.57 14.83 27.49
C GLN A 108 11.50 15.53 26.13
N ILE A 109 10.89 16.71 26.03
CA ILE A 109 10.64 17.38 24.74
C ILE A 109 11.93 17.53 23.94
N GLN A 110 12.98 18.05 24.56
CA GLN A 110 14.27 18.29 23.89
C GLN A 110 14.87 16.99 23.34
N GLU A 111 14.79 15.90 24.10
CA GLU A 111 15.28 14.59 23.67
C GLU A 111 14.45 14.04 22.49
N CYS A 112 13.12 14.09 22.60
CA CYS A 112 12.22 13.61 21.55
C CYS A 112 12.35 14.41 20.25
N VAL A 113 12.48 15.74 20.34
CA VAL A 113 12.68 16.62 19.18
C VAL A 113 14.03 16.34 18.52
N ALA A 114 15.11 16.25 19.31
CA ALA A 114 16.44 15.93 18.78
C ALA A 114 16.46 14.56 18.09
N GLU A 115 15.79 13.56 18.66
CA GLU A 115 15.66 12.24 18.05
C GLU A 115 14.84 12.28 16.76
N ALA A 116 13.68 12.97 16.75
CA ALA A 116 12.87 13.11 15.55
C ALA A 116 13.64 13.81 14.41
N ILE A 117 14.40 14.87 14.72
CA ILE A 117 15.26 15.58 13.75
C ILE A 117 16.35 14.66 13.20
N ARG A 118 17.00 13.85 14.05
CA ARG A 118 18.01 12.88 13.60
C ARG A 118 17.41 11.83 12.68
N ARG A 119 16.35 11.15 13.11
CA ARG A 119 15.71 10.06 12.36
C ARG A 119 15.21 10.53 10.99
N THR A 120 14.70 11.75 10.91
CA THR A 120 14.19 12.33 9.66
C THR A 120 15.23 13.11 8.86
N ALA A 121 16.50 13.09 9.27
CA ALA A 121 17.60 13.80 8.60
C ALA A 121 17.30 15.30 8.36
N LEU A 122 16.76 15.97 9.39
CA LEU A 122 16.43 17.40 9.37
C LEU A 122 17.49 18.31 9.99
N GLY A 123 18.62 17.76 10.45
CA GLY A 123 19.63 18.49 11.24
C GLY A 123 20.10 19.80 10.61
N GLU A 124 20.44 19.80 9.32
CA GLU A 124 20.89 21.00 8.60
C GLU A 124 19.79 22.06 8.38
N LYS A 125 18.52 21.68 8.55
CA LYS A 125 17.34 22.52 8.35
C LYS A 125 16.59 22.82 9.64
N ALA A 126 17.13 22.41 10.78
CA ALA A 126 16.45 22.45 12.07
C ALA A 126 16.05 23.88 12.49
N THR A 127 16.88 24.88 12.16
CA THR A 127 16.63 26.30 12.46
C THR A 127 16.07 27.10 11.27
N ALA A 128 15.80 26.44 10.14
CA ALA A 128 15.24 27.11 8.96
C ALA A 128 13.71 27.27 9.10
N PRO A 129 13.13 28.41 8.68
CA PRO A 129 11.68 28.55 8.58
C PRO A 129 11.08 27.53 7.62
N ILE A 130 9.98 26.88 7.99
CA ILE A 130 9.39 25.77 7.23
C ILE A 130 9.00 26.18 5.80
N GLN A 131 8.57 27.42 5.59
CA GLN A 131 8.23 27.94 4.26
C GLN A 131 9.40 27.93 3.26
N THR A 132 10.64 27.97 3.76
CA THR A 132 11.85 27.95 2.91
C THR A 132 12.25 26.55 2.47
N LEU A 133 11.60 25.52 3.02
CA LEU A 133 11.94 24.12 2.77
C LEU A 133 11.35 23.61 1.46
N SER A 134 12.10 22.72 0.81
CA SER A 134 11.57 21.95 -0.33
C SER A 134 10.38 21.10 0.11
N ARG A 135 9.59 20.62 -0.86
CA ARG A 135 8.47 19.72 -0.58
C ARG A 135 8.90 18.47 0.20
N GLY A 136 10.01 17.83 -0.19
CA GLY A 136 10.55 16.67 0.53
C GLY A 136 10.95 16.96 1.98
N TYR A 137 11.56 18.13 2.24
CA TYR A 137 11.86 18.53 3.61
C TYR A 137 10.60 18.81 4.42
N ARG A 138 9.57 19.46 3.84
CA ARG A 138 8.28 19.65 4.53
C ARG A 138 7.59 18.33 4.84
N GLN A 139 7.67 17.35 3.94
CA GLN A 139 7.14 16.01 4.18
C GLN A 139 7.85 15.32 5.35
N ARG A 140 9.17 15.47 5.45
CA ARG A 140 9.96 14.95 6.58
C ARG A 140 9.65 15.64 7.90
N VAL A 141 9.39 16.95 7.89
CA VAL A 141 8.86 17.65 9.07
C VAL A 141 7.53 17.04 9.50
N GLY A 142 6.67 16.70 8.53
CA GLY A 142 5.44 15.95 8.77
C GLY A 142 5.65 14.57 9.40
N VAL A 143 6.63 13.79 8.91
CA VAL A 143 6.99 12.52 9.54
C VAL A 143 7.57 12.75 10.94
N ALA A 144 8.43 13.75 11.10
CA ALA A 144 9.06 14.09 12.38
C ALA A 144 8.01 14.38 13.45
N GLN A 145 6.97 15.17 13.12
CA GLN A 145 5.89 15.43 14.08
C GLN A 145 5.08 14.19 14.43
N ALA A 146 4.95 13.24 13.50
CA ALA A 146 4.18 12.03 13.72
C ALA A 146 4.86 11.10 14.73
N ILE A 147 6.19 11.19 14.89
CA ILE A 147 6.98 10.26 15.70
C ILE A 147 7.44 10.82 17.05
N LEU A 148 7.13 12.10 17.38
CA LEU A 148 7.62 12.78 18.59
C LEU A 148 7.25 12.05 19.89
N HIS A 149 6.00 11.58 19.99
CA HIS A 149 5.49 10.88 21.17
C HIS A 149 5.79 9.36 21.18
N LYS A 150 6.66 8.89 20.28
CA LYS A 150 7.08 7.48 20.15
C LYS A 150 5.86 6.53 19.99
N PRO A 151 5.01 6.74 18.97
CA PRO A 151 3.85 5.89 18.72
C PRO A 151 4.24 4.45 18.39
N ASP A 152 3.36 3.50 18.71
CA ASP A 152 3.48 2.10 18.27
C ASP A 152 2.77 1.84 16.93
N ILE A 153 1.98 2.81 16.44
CA ILE A 153 1.33 2.78 15.12
C ILE A 153 1.67 4.07 14.36
N ILE A 154 2.14 3.95 13.13
CA ILE A 154 2.44 5.09 12.26
C ILE A 154 1.63 4.96 10.98
N ILE A 155 0.86 6.00 10.65
CA ILE A 155 0.03 6.07 9.46
C ILE A 155 0.56 7.19 8.56
N LEU A 156 0.92 6.83 7.34
CA LEU A 156 1.51 7.73 6.35
C LEU A 156 0.63 7.77 5.10
N ASP A 157 -0.04 8.89 4.87
CA ASP A 157 -0.94 9.09 3.74
C ASP A 157 -0.18 9.75 2.57
N GLU A 158 0.04 9.00 1.49
CA GLU A 158 0.79 9.44 0.29
C GLU A 158 2.17 10.09 0.63
N PRO A 159 3.05 9.44 1.42
CA PRO A 159 4.25 10.07 2.01
C PRO A 159 5.33 10.50 1.02
N THR A 160 5.22 10.08 -0.22
CA THR A 160 6.19 10.25 -1.31
C THR A 160 5.61 11.08 -2.45
N ASN A 161 4.35 11.50 -2.35
CA ASN A 161 3.65 12.20 -3.41
C ASN A 161 4.36 13.53 -3.75
N GLY A 162 4.73 13.68 -5.02
CA GLY A 162 5.42 14.84 -5.57
C GLY A 162 6.85 15.04 -5.05
N LEU A 163 7.50 13.99 -4.57
CA LEU A 163 8.92 13.98 -4.26
C LEU A 163 9.74 13.54 -5.49
N ASP A 164 10.99 14.01 -5.56
CA ASP A 164 11.94 13.53 -6.58
C ASP A 164 12.48 12.12 -6.25
N PRO A 165 13.12 11.41 -7.21
CA PRO A 165 13.58 10.03 -6.97
C PRO A 165 14.52 9.87 -5.77
N THR A 166 15.41 10.84 -5.52
CA THR A 166 16.34 10.81 -4.38
C THR A 166 15.59 10.94 -3.07
N GLN A 167 14.62 11.86 -3.00
CA GLN A 167 13.78 12.06 -1.83
C GLN A 167 12.87 10.86 -1.57
N ILE A 168 12.33 10.22 -2.62
CA ILE A 168 11.56 8.96 -2.50
C ILE A 168 12.42 7.89 -1.86
N PHE A 169 13.65 7.67 -2.34
CA PHE A 169 14.57 6.69 -1.75
C PHE A 169 14.81 6.97 -0.27
N GLN A 170 15.11 8.22 0.09
CA GLN A 170 15.34 8.61 1.48
C GLN A 170 14.08 8.46 2.37
N MET A 171 12.89 8.71 1.82
CA MET A 171 11.63 8.46 2.52
C MET A 171 11.41 6.96 2.75
N ARG A 172 11.74 6.11 1.78
CA ARG A 172 11.67 4.64 1.93
C ARG A 172 12.59 4.14 3.03
N GLU A 173 13.85 4.61 3.07
CA GLU A 173 14.78 4.29 4.15
C GLU A 173 14.24 4.70 5.52
N LEU A 174 13.68 5.92 5.62
CA LEU A 174 13.03 6.41 6.83
C LEU A 174 11.89 5.47 7.24
N ILE A 175 11.00 5.11 6.33
CA ILE A 175 9.87 4.22 6.64
C ILE A 175 10.35 2.85 7.12
N ARG A 176 11.38 2.26 6.49
CA ARG A 176 11.96 0.99 6.97
C ARG A 176 12.59 1.12 8.35
N ASP A 177 13.17 2.27 8.68
CA ASP A 177 13.65 2.51 10.04
C ASP A 177 12.51 2.61 11.06
N LEU A 178 11.42 3.31 10.71
CA LEU A 178 10.21 3.42 11.55
C LEU A 178 9.59 2.05 11.83
N ALA A 179 9.56 1.17 10.82
CA ALA A 179 9.03 -0.18 10.92
C ALA A 179 9.74 -1.07 11.94
N LYS A 180 10.98 -0.77 12.32
CA LYS A 180 11.71 -1.55 13.33
C LYS A 180 11.11 -1.43 14.73
N SER A 181 10.34 -0.37 15.00
CA SER A 181 9.80 -0.08 16.33
C SER A 181 8.29 0.16 16.37
N ALA A 182 7.61 0.21 15.23
CA ALA A 182 6.17 0.47 15.15
C ALA A 182 5.52 -0.31 13.99
N THR A 183 4.22 -0.55 14.09
CA THR A 183 3.39 -0.95 12.94
C THR A 183 3.25 0.24 12.00
N VAL A 184 3.51 0.06 10.70
CA VAL A 184 3.42 1.14 9.71
C VAL A 184 2.36 0.85 8.67
N ILE A 185 1.47 1.81 8.46
CA ILE A 185 0.45 1.77 7.42
C ILE A 185 0.76 2.89 6.42
N ILE A 186 0.90 2.55 5.16
CA ILE A 186 1.22 3.49 4.09
C ILE A 186 0.06 3.53 3.10
N SER A 187 -0.46 4.70 2.78
CA SER A 187 -1.37 4.88 1.65
C SER A 187 -0.54 5.34 0.44
N THR A 188 -0.79 4.74 -0.72
CA THR A 188 -0.17 5.19 -1.97
C THR A 188 -0.97 4.74 -3.18
N HIS A 189 -0.78 5.43 -4.31
CA HIS A 189 -1.20 4.96 -5.62
C HIS A 189 -0.02 4.41 -6.45
N ILE A 190 1.20 4.47 -5.90
CA ILE A 190 2.45 4.11 -6.56
C ILE A 190 2.86 2.71 -6.12
N LEU A 191 2.74 1.76 -7.04
CA LEU A 191 2.99 0.35 -6.78
C LEU A 191 4.42 0.06 -6.33
N GLN A 192 5.40 0.76 -6.92
CA GLN A 192 6.82 0.58 -6.63
C GLN A 192 7.18 0.94 -5.18
N GLU A 193 6.35 1.71 -4.48
CA GLU A 193 6.56 2.04 -3.08
C GLU A 193 6.12 0.90 -2.17
N VAL A 194 4.98 0.30 -2.49
CA VAL A 194 4.49 -0.88 -1.78
C VAL A 194 5.50 -2.02 -1.91
N GLN A 195 5.99 -2.30 -3.13
CA GLN A 195 7.00 -3.34 -3.36
C GLN A 195 8.32 -3.08 -2.63
N ALA A 196 8.72 -1.82 -2.46
CA ALA A 196 10.03 -1.48 -1.91
C ALA A 196 10.08 -1.40 -0.38
N VAL A 197 8.92 -1.36 0.28
CA VAL A 197 8.83 -1.03 1.72
C VAL A 197 7.86 -1.93 2.48
N CYS A 198 6.78 -2.39 1.85
CA CYS A 198 5.75 -3.18 2.52
C CYS A 198 6.03 -4.67 2.42
N GLU A 199 5.44 -5.44 3.33
CA GLU A 199 5.42 -6.91 3.30
C GLU A 199 4.06 -7.42 2.81
N ARG A 200 3.01 -6.63 3.06
CA ARG A 200 1.62 -6.93 2.74
C ARG A 200 0.96 -5.76 2.06
N VAL A 201 0.06 -6.06 1.12
CA VAL A 201 -0.69 -5.06 0.36
C VAL A 201 -2.19 -5.27 0.50
N LEU A 202 -2.89 -4.16 0.70
CA LEU A 202 -4.34 -4.05 0.70
C LEU A 202 -4.73 -3.22 -0.53
N ILE A 203 -5.34 -3.83 -1.55
CA ILE A 203 -5.75 -3.12 -2.76
C ILE A 203 -7.19 -2.65 -2.63
N MET A 204 -7.40 -1.34 -2.77
CA MET A 204 -8.67 -0.65 -2.73
C MET A 204 -9.14 -0.27 -4.13
N ARG A 205 -10.43 -0.54 -4.41
CA ARG A 205 -11.10 -0.11 -5.65
C ARG A 205 -12.52 0.30 -5.32
N GLN A 206 -12.91 1.52 -5.71
CA GLN A 206 -14.28 2.04 -5.54
C GLN A 206 -14.84 1.84 -4.10
N GLY A 207 -14.03 2.15 -3.08
CA GLY A 207 -14.43 2.04 -1.68
C GLY A 207 -14.44 0.62 -1.11
N LYS A 208 -14.04 -0.39 -1.87
CA LYS A 208 -13.98 -1.80 -1.44
C LYS A 208 -12.54 -2.30 -1.40
N LEU A 209 -12.27 -3.17 -0.43
CA LEU A 209 -11.06 -3.98 -0.40
C LEU A 209 -11.24 -5.14 -1.36
N VAL A 210 -10.38 -5.24 -2.36
CA VAL A 210 -10.46 -6.27 -3.40
C VAL A 210 -9.37 -7.33 -3.28
N VAL A 211 -8.23 -6.97 -2.69
CA VAL A 211 -7.08 -7.86 -2.48
C VAL A 211 -6.49 -7.55 -1.12
N ASP A 212 -6.18 -8.61 -0.38
CA ASP A 212 -5.43 -8.58 0.86
C ASP A 212 -4.46 -9.76 0.82
N SER A 213 -3.18 -9.47 0.60
CA SER A 213 -2.18 -10.53 0.40
C SER A 213 -0.78 -10.06 0.76
N ARG A 214 0.09 -10.99 1.15
CA ARG A 214 1.52 -10.72 1.26
C ARG A 214 2.11 -10.56 -0.14
N ILE A 215 3.09 -9.68 -0.27
CA ILE A 215 3.72 -9.41 -1.57
C ILE A 215 4.43 -10.66 -2.09
N GLU A 216 5.00 -11.47 -1.20
CA GLU A 216 5.62 -12.76 -1.55
C GLU A 216 4.62 -13.75 -2.14
N ASP A 217 3.40 -13.82 -1.60
CA ASP A 217 2.33 -14.71 -2.07
C ASP A 217 1.81 -14.29 -3.46
N LEU A 218 1.95 -13.01 -3.82
CA LEU A 218 1.60 -12.52 -5.15
C LEU A 218 2.65 -12.85 -6.21
N GLN A 219 3.87 -13.23 -5.81
CA GLN A 219 4.99 -13.53 -6.72
C GLN A 219 5.11 -15.02 -7.09
N THR A 220 4.20 -15.88 -6.61
CA THR A 220 4.34 -17.35 -6.71
C THR A 220 3.74 -17.98 -7.98
N GLY A 221 3.11 -17.19 -8.86
CA GLY A 221 2.54 -17.71 -10.11
C GLY A 221 3.53 -17.66 -11.27
N ARG A 222 4.10 -18.81 -11.66
CA ARG A 222 4.67 -18.96 -13.01
C ARG A 222 3.52 -19.14 -13.98
N GLN A 223 3.15 -18.07 -14.67
CA GLN A 223 2.25 -18.18 -15.80
C GLN A 223 3.08 -18.32 -17.08
N LEU A 224 2.54 -19.04 -18.06
CA LEU A 224 3.10 -19.06 -19.40
C LEU A 224 2.10 -18.39 -20.33
N ARG A 225 2.53 -17.30 -20.97
CA ARG A 225 1.75 -16.69 -22.05
C ARG A 225 2.15 -17.33 -23.37
N VAL A 226 1.16 -17.89 -24.05
CA VAL A 226 1.28 -18.60 -25.32
C VAL A 226 0.42 -17.93 -26.37
N THR A 227 0.95 -17.70 -27.55
CA THR A 227 0.18 -17.23 -28.71
C THR A 227 0.30 -18.23 -29.85
N VAL A 228 -0.85 -18.71 -30.34
CA VAL A 228 -0.98 -19.72 -31.40
C VAL A 228 -2.02 -19.29 -32.43
N ASN A 229 -1.98 -19.86 -33.63
CA ASN A 229 -2.96 -19.60 -34.71
C ASN A 229 -4.25 -20.44 -34.59
N ASN A 230 -4.63 -20.85 -33.38
CA ASN A 230 -5.79 -21.69 -33.15
C ASN A 230 -6.62 -21.18 -31.96
N GLU A 231 -7.86 -20.80 -32.24
CA GLU A 231 -8.79 -20.27 -31.25
C GLU A 231 -9.34 -21.33 -30.27
N GLN A 232 -9.20 -22.62 -30.63
CA GLN A 232 -9.62 -23.75 -29.81
C GLN A 232 -8.47 -24.40 -29.04
N ALA A 233 -7.29 -23.77 -29.02
CA ALA A 233 -6.10 -24.34 -28.39
C ALA A 233 -6.24 -24.57 -26.88
N ALA A 234 -7.15 -23.85 -26.21
CA ALA A 234 -7.45 -24.05 -24.79
C ALA A 234 -7.76 -25.52 -24.43
N GLY A 235 -8.38 -26.26 -25.35
CA GLY A 235 -8.78 -27.65 -25.12
C GLY A 235 -7.62 -28.62 -24.91
N TYR A 236 -6.54 -28.48 -25.70
CA TYR A 236 -5.35 -29.33 -25.54
C TYR A 236 -4.34 -28.73 -24.56
N LEU A 237 -4.22 -27.39 -24.49
CA LEU A 237 -3.34 -26.71 -23.54
C LEU A 237 -3.71 -27.05 -22.09
N GLY A 238 -5.00 -27.20 -21.78
CA GLY A 238 -5.47 -27.61 -20.45
C GLY A 238 -5.22 -29.07 -20.09
N ARG A 239 -4.74 -29.89 -21.03
CA ARG A 239 -4.38 -31.30 -20.80
C ARG A 239 -2.89 -31.52 -20.64
N VAL A 240 -2.07 -30.47 -20.86
CA VAL A 240 -0.62 -30.52 -20.68
C VAL A 240 -0.32 -30.78 -19.20
N ALA A 241 0.61 -31.69 -18.90
CA ALA A 241 0.94 -31.99 -17.52
C ALA A 241 1.57 -30.75 -16.86
N GLY A 242 1.19 -30.47 -15.62
CA GLY A 242 1.64 -29.27 -14.91
C GLY A 242 0.90 -27.96 -15.25
N VAL A 243 -0.02 -27.94 -16.22
CA VAL A 243 -0.96 -26.82 -16.43
C VAL A 243 -2.20 -27.04 -15.55
N SER A 244 -2.52 -26.08 -14.68
CA SER A 244 -3.69 -26.14 -13.79
C SER A 244 -4.88 -25.33 -14.28
N ALA A 245 -4.66 -24.28 -15.06
CA ALA A 245 -5.72 -23.45 -15.64
C ALA A 245 -5.28 -22.85 -16.97
N VAL A 246 -6.25 -22.58 -17.85
CA VAL A 246 -6.05 -21.93 -19.15
C VAL A 246 -7.06 -20.81 -19.30
N HIS A 247 -6.57 -19.59 -19.45
CA HIS A 247 -7.39 -18.40 -19.67
C HIS A 247 -7.11 -17.84 -21.06
N LYS A 248 -8.14 -17.74 -21.90
CA LYS A 248 -8.02 -17.05 -23.19
C LYS A 248 -7.96 -15.54 -22.91
N VAL A 249 -6.91 -14.89 -23.39
CA VAL A 249 -6.65 -13.45 -23.15
C VAL A 249 -7.32 -12.63 -24.27
N GLU A 250 -6.92 -12.89 -25.51
CA GLU A 250 -7.38 -12.13 -26.67
C GLU A 250 -7.19 -12.93 -27.95
N THR A 251 -7.89 -12.53 -29.00
CA THR A 251 -7.67 -12.99 -30.36
C THR A 251 -7.49 -11.77 -31.26
N VAL A 252 -6.35 -11.67 -31.94
CA VAL A 252 -6.00 -10.56 -32.84
C VAL A 252 -5.37 -11.16 -34.10
N ASP A 253 -5.85 -10.78 -35.28
CA ASP A 253 -5.34 -11.24 -36.59
C ASP A 253 -5.15 -12.77 -36.68
N GLU A 254 -6.20 -13.54 -36.35
CA GLU A 254 -6.22 -15.01 -36.33
C GLU A 254 -5.27 -15.68 -35.31
N LEU A 255 -4.57 -14.89 -34.50
CA LEU A 255 -3.73 -15.37 -33.40
C LEU A 255 -4.50 -15.28 -32.09
N SER A 256 -4.59 -16.39 -31.37
CA SER A 256 -5.18 -16.46 -30.04
C SER A 256 -4.10 -16.58 -28.97
N SER A 257 -4.18 -15.70 -27.98
CA SER A 257 -3.29 -15.67 -26.82
C SER A 257 -3.96 -16.32 -25.60
N TYR A 258 -3.23 -17.19 -24.92
CA TYR A 258 -3.65 -17.91 -23.73
C TYR A 258 -2.64 -17.68 -22.59
N LEU A 259 -3.16 -17.56 -21.38
CA LEU A 259 -2.40 -17.53 -20.14
C LEU A 259 -2.58 -18.89 -19.45
N LEU A 260 -1.48 -19.58 -19.20
CA LEU A 260 -1.46 -20.90 -18.56
C LEU A 260 -0.93 -20.76 -17.13
N ASP A 261 -1.69 -21.18 -16.13
CA ASP A 261 -1.15 -21.38 -14.79
C ASP A 261 -0.34 -22.67 -14.80
N ALA A 262 0.99 -22.57 -14.74
CA ALA A 262 1.88 -23.68 -15.01
C ALA A 262 2.89 -23.88 -13.86
N LYS A 263 3.06 -25.11 -13.40
CA LYS A 263 4.02 -25.45 -12.35
C LYS A 263 5.30 -26.02 -12.97
N GLY A 264 6.45 -25.68 -12.37
CA GLY A 264 7.74 -26.24 -12.77
C GLY A 264 8.26 -25.70 -14.10
N ASP A 265 8.92 -26.56 -14.88
CA ASP A 265 9.44 -26.27 -16.23
C ASP A 265 8.48 -26.86 -17.28
N THR A 266 7.30 -26.27 -17.37
CA THR A 266 6.18 -26.76 -18.19
C THR A 266 6.23 -26.25 -19.64
N ALA A 267 7.12 -25.30 -19.93
CA ALA A 267 7.27 -24.70 -21.26
C ALA A 267 7.57 -25.73 -22.36
N PRO A 268 8.48 -26.72 -22.18
CA PRO A 268 8.74 -27.73 -23.20
C PRO A 268 7.51 -28.58 -23.54
N GLU A 269 6.71 -28.96 -22.54
CA GLU A 269 5.51 -29.78 -22.73
C GLU A 269 4.41 -29.00 -23.47
N VAL A 270 4.27 -27.71 -23.17
CA VAL A 270 3.36 -26.81 -23.90
C VAL A 270 3.76 -26.72 -25.37
N VAL A 271 5.05 -26.57 -25.68
CA VAL A 271 5.53 -26.55 -27.07
C VAL A 271 5.24 -27.88 -27.79
N ALA A 272 5.46 -29.01 -27.10
CA ALA A 272 5.20 -30.33 -27.66
C ALA A 272 3.70 -30.51 -28.00
N ALA A 273 2.80 -30.13 -27.10
CA ALA A 273 1.36 -30.23 -27.32
C ALA A 273 0.86 -29.36 -28.49
N ILE A 274 1.38 -28.15 -28.65
CA ILE A 274 1.05 -27.26 -29.78
C ILE A 274 1.53 -27.89 -31.11
N THR A 275 2.73 -28.47 -31.10
CA THR A 275 3.32 -29.10 -32.28
C THR A 275 2.56 -30.38 -32.67
N GLU A 276 2.15 -31.20 -31.69
CA GLU A 276 1.37 -32.42 -31.89
C GLU A 276 -0.05 -32.11 -32.43
N ALA A 277 -0.64 -30.99 -32.00
CA ALA A 277 -1.90 -30.49 -32.53
C ALA A 277 -1.80 -29.95 -33.97
N GLY A 278 -0.58 -29.76 -34.50
CA GLY A 278 -0.32 -29.19 -35.83
C GLY A 278 -0.43 -27.66 -35.89
N ASP A 279 -0.49 -27.00 -34.73
CA ASP A 279 -0.60 -25.55 -34.63
C ASP A 279 0.79 -24.89 -34.67
N LYS A 280 0.84 -23.62 -35.06
CA LYS A 280 2.06 -22.81 -35.09
C LYS A 280 2.16 -21.97 -33.82
N LEU A 281 3.28 -22.09 -33.13
CA LEU A 281 3.64 -21.26 -31.99
C LEU A 281 4.25 -19.93 -32.47
N TYR A 282 3.67 -18.80 -32.06
CA TYR A 282 4.16 -17.46 -32.40
C TYR A 282 4.88 -16.79 -31.24
N ARG A 283 4.44 -17.05 -30.00
CA ARG A 283 5.04 -16.46 -28.80
C ARG A 283 4.89 -17.42 -27.62
N LEU A 284 5.97 -17.63 -26.88
CA LEU A 284 5.98 -18.31 -25.59
C LEU A 284 6.91 -17.53 -24.67
N HIS A 285 6.39 -17.02 -23.56
CA HIS A 285 7.23 -16.43 -22.52
C HIS A 285 6.63 -16.67 -21.14
N PRO A 286 7.48 -16.82 -20.11
CA PRO A 286 7.00 -16.78 -18.75
C PRO A 286 6.46 -15.39 -18.45
N GLU A 287 5.27 -15.35 -17.89
CA GLU A 287 4.67 -14.17 -17.29
C GLU A 287 4.66 -14.43 -15.78
N THR A 288 5.37 -13.59 -15.02
CA THR A 288 5.30 -13.66 -13.56
C THR A 288 4.05 -12.94 -13.14
N ARG A 289 3.12 -13.66 -12.50
CA ARG A 289 2.08 -12.99 -11.73
C ARG A 289 2.79 -12.20 -10.64
N ASN A 290 2.58 -10.89 -10.63
CA ASN A 290 3.23 -9.99 -9.70
C ASN A 290 2.23 -8.90 -9.27
N LEU A 291 2.65 -8.01 -8.38
CA LEU A 291 1.76 -6.96 -7.89
C LEU A 291 1.22 -6.07 -9.03
N GLU A 292 1.99 -5.86 -10.10
CA GLU A 292 1.60 -5.03 -11.24
C GLU A 292 0.46 -5.68 -12.04
N THR A 293 0.58 -6.97 -12.33
CA THR A 293 -0.47 -7.70 -13.07
C THR A 293 -1.76 -7.75 -12.24
N VAL A 294 -1.67 -8.07 -10.95
CA VAL A 294 -2.83 -8.11 -10.04
C VAL A 294 -3.49 -6.73 -9.91
N PHE A 295 -2.69 -5.67 -9.78
CA PHE A 295 -3.22 -4.32 -9.74
C PHE A 295 -3.89 -3.90 -11.06
N ALA A 296 -3.35 -4.33 -12.20
CA ALA A 296 -3.94 -4.10 -13.52
C ALA A 296 -5.26 -4.86 -13.71
N GLU A 297 -5.33 -6.14 -13.34
CA GLU A 297 -6.55 -6.97 -13.36
C GLU A 297 -7.67 -6.31 -12.53
N VAL A 298 -7.32 -5.93 -11.30
CA VAL A 298 -8.21 -5.19 -10.40
C VAL A 298 -8.70 -3.90 -11.07
N ASN A 299 -7.84 -3.11 -11.71
CA ASN A 299 -8.30 -1.87 -12.32
C ASN A 299 -9.17 -2.09 -13.56
N ARG A 300 -9.02 -3.21 -14.27
CA ARG A 300 -9.84 -3.58 -15.43
C ARG A 300 -11.23 -4.12 -15.07
N GLY A 301 -11.48 -4.42 -13.79
CA GLY A 301 -12.74 -5.01 -13.35
C GLY A 301 -12.78 -6.54 -13.48
N GLU A 302 -11.68 -7.15 -13.91
CA GLU A 302 -11.50 -8.60 -13.90
C GLU A 302 -11.40 -9.05 -12.43
N ALA A 303 -12.07 -10.15 -12.09
CA ALA A 303 -11.97 -10.71 -10.74
C ALA A 303 -10.51 -11.13 -10.53
N ALA A 304 -9.83 -10.53 -9.54
CA ALA A 304 -8.54 -11.02 -9.10
C ALA A 304 -8.75 -12.47 -8.66
N LEU A 305 -8.32 -13.42 -9.49
CA LEU A 305 -8.43 -14.84 -9.19
C LEU A 305 -7.54 -15.10 -7.96
N ALA A 306 -8.15 -15.47 -6.84
CA ALA A 306 -7.43 -15.75 -5.61
C ALA A 306 -6.41 -16.88 -5.80
#